data_AF-A0A142Y7H7-F1
#
_entry.id   AF-A0A142Y7H7-F1
#
_cell.length_a   1.000
_cell.length_b   1.000
_cell.length_c   1.000
_cell.angle_alpha   90.00
_cell.angle_beta   90.00
_cell.angle_gamma   90.00
#
_symmetry.space_group_name_H-M   'P 1'
#
loop_
_entity.id
_entity.type
_entity.pdbx_description
1 polymer ?
#
loop_
_entity_poly.entity_id
_entity_poly.type
_entity_poly.pdbx_seq_one_letter_code
_entity_poly.pdbx_strand_id
1 'polypeptide(L)' 'MAKSAKIADEVIISIKRKTKRSWLQLRRGCEDLLGEATSHSTRMVGASSRSFARKVAEETNCSYQDIIKWLDKNELGLD' A
#
# COMPACT_ATOMS: atom_id res chain seq x y z
N MET A 1 4.59 -16.20 -16.86
CA MET A 1 4.78 -14.92 -16.15
C MET A 1 4.30 -14.95 -14.69
N ALA A 2 4.56 -16.01 -13.91
CA ALA A 2 3.94 -16.19 -12.57
C ALA A 2 4.89 -16.00 -11.36
N LYS A 3 6.21 -15.90 -11.56
CA LYS A 3 7.19 -15.79 -10.45
C LYS A 3 7.21 -14.40 -9.79
N SER A 4 6.94 -13.32 -10.54
CA SER A 4 7.02 -11.96 -10.01
C SER A 4 5.86 -11.59 -9.08
N ALA A 5 4.66 -12.15 -9.33
CA ALA A 5 3.48 -11.85 -8.53
C ALA A 5 3.56 -12.45 -7.11
N LYS A 6 4.02 -13.71 -6.99
CA LYS A 6 4.13 -14.36 -5.67
C LYS A 6 5.13 -13.69 -4.73
N ILE A 7 6.23 -13.13 -5.26
CA ILE A 7 7.22 -12.42 -4.45
C ILE A 7 6.63 -11.11 -3.92
N ALA A 8 5.89 -10.37 -4.76
CA ALA A 8 5.22 -9.14 -4.34
C ALA A 8 4.20 -9.41 -3.21
N ASP A 9 3.41 -10.49 -3.31
CA ASP A 9 2.43 -10.87 -2.28
C ASP A 9 3.08 -11.08 -0.91
N GLU A 10 4.14 -11.89 -0.85
CA GLU A 10 4.84 -12.21 0.40
C GLU A 10 5.52 -10.98 1.01
N VAL A 11 6.10 -10.11 0.17
CA VAL A 11 6.75 -8.87 0.59
C VAL A 11 5.73 -7.89 1.18
N ILE A 12 4.61 -7.65 0.48
CA ILE A 12 3.54 -6.74 0.96
C ILE A 12 3.00 -7.22 2.32
N ILE A 13 2.74 -8.52 2.46
CA ILE A 13 2.26 -9.12 3.72
C ILE A 13 3.32 -9.02 4.83
N SER A 14 4.60 -9.27 4.51
CA SER A 14 5.71 -9.18 5.47
C SER A 14 5.87 -7.76 6.00
N ILE A 15 5.85 -6.75 5.12
CA ILE A 15 5.95 -5.34 5.50
C ILE A 15 4.76 -4.94 6.38
N LYS A 16 3.53 -5.34 6.01
CA LYS A 16 2.33 -5.08 6.82
C LYS A 16 2.41 -5.68 8.22
N ARG A 17 2.94 -6.90 8.36
CA ARG A 17 3.16 -7.55 9.67
C ARG A 17 4.18 -6.78 10.52
N LYS A 18 5.23 -6.24 9.92
CA LYS A 18 6.27 -5.46 10.62
C LYS A 18 5.76 -4.09 11.08
N THR A 19 4.96 -3.40 10.26
CA THR A 19 4.56 -2.01 10.52
C THR A 19 3.31 -1.88 11.40
N LYS A 20 2.56 -2.96 11.62
CA LYS A 20 1.25 -2.96 12.31
C LYS A 20 0.24 -1.96 11.70
N ARG A 21 0.39 -1.63 10.42
CA ARG A 21 -0.49 -0.71 9.68
C ARG A 21 -1.64 -1.45 9.02
N SER A 22 -2.75 -0.75 8.78
CA SER A 22 -3.92 -1.32 8.09
C SER A 22 -3.73 -1.29 6.57
N TRP A 23 -4.46 -2.16 5.86
CA TRP A 23 -4.51 -2.15 4.40
C TRP A 23 -5.11 -0.85 3.85
N LEU A 24 -6.07 -0.27 4.58
CA LEU A 24 -6.64 1.04 4.29
C LEU A 24 -5.58 2.16 4.32
N GLN A 25 -4.63 2.12 5.26
CA GLN A 25 -3.51 3.07 5.30
C GLN A 25 -2.56 2.88 4.12
N LEU A 26 -2.36 1.65 3.63
CA LEU A 26 -1.57 1.42 2.43
C LEU A 26 -2.26 2.04 1.21
N ARG A 27 -3.55 1.75 1.04
CA ARG A 27 -4.37 2.28 -0.07
C ARG A 27 -4.37 3.80 -0.10
N ARG A 28 -4.74 4.43 1.02
CA ARG A 28 -4.80 5.90 1.13
C ARG A 28 -3.43 6.54 0.93
N GLY A 29 -2.36 5.86 1.36
CA GLY A 29 -0.99 6.30 1.11
C GLY A 29 -0.60 6.26 -0.37
N CYS A 30 -1.01 5.22 -1.10
CA CYS A 30 -0.81 5.10 -2.55
C CYS A 30 -1.63 6.16 -3.31
N GLU A 31 -2.91 6.30 -2.98
CA GLU A 31 -3.82 7.31 -3.55
C GLU A 31 -3.28 8.74 -3.32
N ASP A 32 -2.84 9.07 -2.10
CA ASP A 32 -2.19 10.35 -1.78
C ASP A 32 -0.98 10.66 -2.68
N LEU A 33 -0.14 9.65 -2.93
CA LEU A 33 1.07 9.80 -3.74
C LEU A 33 0.78 9.88 -5.24
N LEU A 34 -0.39 9.38 -5.65
CA LEU A 34 -0.93 9.55 -7.00
C LEU A 34 -1.66 10.89 -7.19
N GLY A 35 -1.81 11.67 -6.11
CA GLY A 35 -2.51 12.96 -6.15
C GLY A 35 -4.03 12.85 -6.00
N GLU A 36 -4.54 11.68 -5.62
CA GLU A 36 -5.96 11.48 -5.33
C GLU A 36 -6.31 12.12 -3.97
N ALA A 37 -7.48 12.74 -3.89
CA ALA A 37 -7.91 13.40 -2.66
C ALA A 37 -8.34 12.36 -1.62
N THR A 38 -7.43 11.92 -0.74
CA THR A 38 -7.79 11.03 0.36
C THR A 38 -8.01 11.76 1.67
N SER A 39 -9.05 11.34 2.39
CA SER A 39 -9.34 11.85 3.73
C SER A 39 -8.56 11.04 4.77
N HIS A 40 -7.67 11.73 5.50
CA HIS A 40 -6.99 11.18 6.67
C HIS A 40 -7.55 11.78 7.94
N SER A 41 -7.69 10.98 9.00
CA SER A 41 -8.17 11.46 10.29
C SER A 41 -7.28 12.54 10.90
N THR A 42 -5.96 12.48 10.65
CA THR A 42 -5.00 13.51 11.05
C THR A 42 -3.86 13.64 10.02
N ARG A 43 -3.18 14.79 10.02
CA ARG A 43 -1.99 15.02 9.17
C ARG A 43 -0.88 13.97 9.41
N MET A 44 -0.72 13.52 10.65
CA MET A 44 0.26 12.50 11.03
C MET A 44 -0.08 11.11 10.46
N VAL A 45 -1.38 10.78 10.39
CA VAL A 45 -1.86 9.55 9.73
C VAL A 45 -1.58 9.61 8.24
N GLY A 46 -1.81 10.75 7.57
CA GLY A 46 -1.47 10.91 6.15
C GLY A 46 0.03 10.76 5.89
N ALA A 47 0.88 11.40 6.68
CA ALA A 47 2.33 11.26 6.55
C ALA A 47 2.78 9.80 6.74
N SER A 48 2.25 9.10 7.76
CA SER A 48 2.58 7.69 8.01
C SER A 48 2.09 6.77 6.88
N SER A 49 0.91 7.04 6.31
CA SER A 49 0.32 6.29 5.21
C SER A 49 1.17 6.41 3.95
N ARG A 50 1.60 7.63 3.59
CA ARG A 50 2.52 7.86 2.47
C ARG A 50 3.88 7.18 2.67
N SER A 51 4.46 7.28 3.88
CA SER A 51 5.72 6.59 4.18
C SER A 51 5.59 5.06 4.08
N PHE A 52 4.44 4.52 4.49
CA PHE A 52 4.16 3.10 4.35
C PHE A 52 4.04 2.68 2.88
N ALA A 53 3.29 3.43 2.07
CA ALA A 53 3.16 3.18 0.63
C ALA A 53 4.50 3.25 -0.12
N ARG A 54 5.35 4.25 0.20
CA ARG A 54 6.70 4.35 -0.38
C ARG A 54 7.54 3.12 -0.07
N LYS A 55 7.57 2.71 1.20
CA LYS A 55 8.33 1.53 1.63
C LYS A 55 7.88 0.26 0.90
N VAL A 56 6.56 0.08 0.73
CA VAL A 56 6.03 -1.06 -0.02
C VAL A 56 6.44 -0.99 -1.49
N ALA A 57 6.32 0.17 -2.14
CA ALA A 57 6.74 0.35 -3.53
C ALA A 57 8.24 0.10 -3.73
N GLU A 58 9.09 0.58 -2.82
CA GLU A 58 10.54 0.37 -2.84
C GLU A 58 10.91 -1.11 -2.66
N GLU A 59 10.32 -1.81 -1.69
CA GLU A 59 10.64 -3.21 -1.41
C GLU A 59 10.04 -4.18 -2.44
N THR A 60 8.92 -3.83 -3.08
CA THR A 60 8.26 -4.67 -4.09
C THR A 60 8.67 -4.33 -5.52
N ASN A 61 9.32 -3.19 -5.72
CA ASN A 61 9.59 -2.59 -7.02
C ASN A 61 8.32 -2.45 -7.89
N CYS A 62 7.16 -2.23 -7.24
CA CYS A 62 5.87 -2.02 -7.88
C CYS A 62 5.48 -0.53 -7.90
N SER A 63 4.70 -0.14 -8.91
CA SER A 63 4.08 1.18 -8.92
C SER A 63 2.96 1.26 -7.86
N TYR A 64 2.63 2.48 -7.42
CA TYR A 64 1.50 2.68 -6.50
C TYR A 64 0.17 2.16 -7.09
N GLN A 65 -0.02 2.28 -8.41
CA GLN A 65 -1.20 1.75 -9.10
C GLN A 65 -1.24 0.23 -9.07
N ASP A 66 -0.10 -0.45 -9.22
CA ASP A 66 -0.04 -1.91 -9.15
C ASP A 66 -0.31 -2.42 -7.73
N ILE A 67 0.13 -1.67 -6.71
CA ILE A 67 -0.19 -1.97 -5.30
C ILE A 67 -1.71 -1.81 -5.07
N ILE A 68 -2.34 -0.77 -5.61
CA ILE A 68 -3.81 -0.60 -5.51
C ILE A 68 -4.54 -1.74 -6.22
N LYS A 69 -4.15 -2.08 -7.46
CA LYS A 69 -4.75 -3.22 -8.18
C LYS A 69 -4.57 -4.54 -7.42
N TRP A 70 -3.44 -4.71 -6.75
CA TRP A 70 -3.20 -5.86 -5.89
C TRP A 70 -4.14 -5.86 -4.69
N LEU A 71 -4.35 -4.72 -4.03
CA LEU A 71 -5.31 -4.58 -2.94
C LEU A 71 -6.73 -4.91 -3.43
N ASP A 72 -7.14 -4.39 -4.59
CA ASP A 72 -8.44 -4.63 -5.20
C ASP A 72 -8.67 -6.12 -5.51
N LYS A 73 -7.67 -6.77 -6.10
CA LYS A 73 -7.71 -8.20 -6.43
C LYS A 73 -7.89 -9.08 -5.18
N ASN A 74 -7.40 -8.62 -4.03
CA ASN A 74 -7.49 -9.35 -2.76
C ASN A 74 -8.64 -8.83 -1.87
N GLU A 75 -9.45 -7.89 -2.36
CA GLU A 75 -10.55 -7.26 -1.60
C GLU A 75 -10.07 -6.64 -0.27
N LEU A 76 -8.87 -6.06 -0.29
CA LEU A 76 -8.20 -5.49 0.89
C LEU A 76 -8.28 -3.96 0.88
N GLY A 77 -8.45 -3.38 2.08
CA GLY A 77 -8.42 -1.92 2.25
C GLY A 77 -9.61 -1.19 1.62
N LEU A 78 -10.65 -1.94 1.27
CA LEU A 78 -11.99 -1.40 1.01
C LEU A 78 -12.55 -0.91 2.35
N ASP A 79 -13.06 0.32 2.38
CA ASP A 79 -13.63 0.98 3.57
C ASP A 79 -15.02 0.41 3.89
#